data_AF-A0A6L9UK50-F1
#
_entry.id   AF-A0A6L9UK50-F1
#
_cell.length_a   1.000
_cell.length_b   1.000
_cell.length_c   1.000
_cell.angle_alpha   90.00
_cell.angle_beta   90.00
_cell.angle_gamma   90.00
#
_symmetry.space_group_name_H-M   'P 1'
#
loop_
_entity.id
_entity.type
_entity.pdbx_description
1 polymer ?
#
loop_
_entity_poly.entity_id
_entity_poly.type
_entity_poly.pdbx_seq_one_letter_code
_entity_poly.pdbx_strand_id
1 'polypeptide(L)'
;MTKTTTHADYTKVRSFDYHGKYFRSRGPLNVSRSPQGRPVFCQAGNSPPGRAFGARHADTLIAAMAGDDPIAAAKEFRDDIRRRMIENGRNPDDCKVLFPILPVLADT
;
A
#
# COMPACT_ATOMS: atom_id res chain seq x y z
N MET A 1 16.50 29.96 -19.18
CA MET A 1 16.98 28.57 -19.05
C MET A 1 18.42 28.61 -18.58
N THR A 2 18.68 28.29 -17.31
CA THR A 2 20.03 28.30 -16.73
C THR A 2 20.85 27.14 -17.32
N LYS A 3 21.87 27.46 -18.13
CA LYS A 3 22.80 26.51 -18.74
C LYS A 3 23.75 25.95 -17.69
N THR A 4 23.37 24.88 -17.00
CA THR A 4 24.32 24.06 -16.22
C THR A 4 24.57 22.75 -16.96
N THR A 5 25.82 22.28 -16.97
CA THR A 5 26.22 21.00 -17.58
C THR A 5 25.85 19.79 -16.71
N THR A 6 25.36 20.01 -15.50
CA THR A 6 25.01 18.97 -14.53
C THR A 6 23.54 18.57 -14.65
N HIS A 7 23.27 17.31 -15.01
CA HIS A 7 21.92 16.75 -15.02
C HIS A 7 21.43 16.36 -13.61
N ALA A 8 22.28 15.71 -12.82
CA ALA A 8 22.00 15.32 -11.44
C ALA A 8 23.20 15.66 -10.54
N ASP A 9 22.92 16.27 -9.39
CA ASP A 9 23.92 16.60 -8.37
C ASP A 9 24.27 15.33 -7.59
N TYR A 10 25.45 14.76 -7.85
CA TYR A 10 25.92 13.51 -7.24
C TYR A 10 26.02 13.59 -5.71
N THR A 11 26.20 14.79 -5.14
CA THR A 11 26.25 14.99 -3.68
C THR A 11 24.89 14.77 -3.00
N LYS A 12 23.81 14.75 -3.79
CA LYS A 12 22.43 14.47 -3.34
C LYS A 12 22.01 13.03 -3.59
N VAL A 13 22.84 12.22 -4.24
CA VAL A 13 22.61 10.79 -4.47
C VAL A 13 23.29 10.00 -3.35
N ARG A 14 22.50 9.25 -2.57
CA ARG A 14 22.98 8.56 -1.35
C ARG A 14 22.77 7.05 -1.45
N SER A 15 23.79 6.27 -1.10
CA SER A 15 23.61 4.85 -0.82
C SER A 15 22.77 4.68 0.45
N PHE A 16 22.08 3.54 0.56
CA PHE A 16 21.34 3.18 1.77
C PHE A 16 21.93 1.96 2.48
N ASP A 17 22.87 1.23 1.84
CA ASP A 17 23.67 0.16 2.44
C ASP A 17 22.87 -0.77 3.37
N TYR A 18 21.73 -1.25 2.87
CA TYR A 18 20.78 -2.05 3.62
C TYR A 18 21.27 -3.50 3.75
N HIS A 19 21.32 -4.00 4.99
CA HIS A 19 21.74 -5.35 5.35
C HIS A 19 20.69 -5.98 6.28
N GLY A 20 19.68 -6.62 5.70
CA GLY A 20 18.63 -7.30 6.44
C GLY A 20 18.82 -8.81 6.49
N LYS A 21 17.98 -9.48 7.30
CA LYS A 21 17.94 -10.95 7.41
C LYS A 21 17.73 -11.66 6.07
N TYR A 22 16.90 -11.08 5.19
CA TYR A 22 16.49 -11.71 3.94
C TYR A 22 17.11 -11.08 2.69
N PHE A 23 17.51 -9.80 2.76
CA PHE A 23 18.01 -9.06 1.61
C PHE A 23 19.17 -8.15 2.01
N ARG A 24 20.09 -7.93 1.06
CA ARG A 24 21.18 -6.97 1.16
C ARG A 24 21.25 -6.16 -0.12
N SER A 25 21.30 -4.83 -0.02
CA SER A 25 21.40 -3.95 -1.17
C SER A 25 22.10 -2.64 -0.82
N ARG A 26 23.04 -2.23 -1.66
CA ARG A 26 23.84 -1.01 -1.47
C ARG A 26 23.05 0.26 -1.79
N GLY A 27 22.17 0.21 -2.79
CA GLY A 27 21.65 1.41 -3.45
C GLY A 27 22.73 2.20 -4.21
N PRO A 28 22.42 3.42 -4.69
CA PRO A 28 21.10 4.05 -4.74
C PRO A 28 20.16 3.37 -5.76
N LEU A 29 18.88 3.79 -5.82
CA LEU A 29 18.04 3.46 -6.98
C LEU A 29 18.64 4.11 -8.24
N ASN A 30 18.66 3.39 -9.36
CA ASN A 30 19.16 3.88 -10.66
C ASN A 30 18.13 4.70 -11.45
N VAL A 31 17.12 5.25 -10.76
CA VAL A 31 16.02 6.02 -11.36
C VAL A 31 15.83 7.33 -10.60
N SER A 32 15.38 8.36 -11.32
CA SER A 32 15.04 9.65 -10.74
C SER A 32 13.85 9.54 -9.78
N ARG A 33 13.79 10.44 -8.79
CA ARG A 33 12.69 10.47 -7.82
C ARG A 33 11.36 10.74 -8.52
N SER A 34 10.37 9.87 -8.30
CA SER A 34 9.02 10.09 -8.83
C SER A 34 8.31 11.22 -8.06
N PRO A 35 7.31 11.88 -8.68
CA PRO A 35 6.52 12.90 -7.99
C PRO A 35 5.87 12.40 -6.68
N GLN A 36 5.48 11.13 -6.64
CA GLN A 36 4.84 10.51 -5.47
C GLN A 36 5.84 10.04 -4.39
N GLY A 37 7.14 9.96 -4.70
CA GLY A 37 8.18 9.45 -3.81
C GLY A 37 8.15 7.93 -3.59
N ARG A 38 6.97 7.30 -3.57
CA ARG A 38 6.74 5.83 -3.60
C ARG A 38 5.45 5.51 -4.36
N PRO A 39 5.29 4.31 -4.93
CA PRO A 39 4.00 3.90 -5.46
C PRO A 39 2.96 3.72 -4.35
N VAL A 40 1.69 3.69 -4.75
CA VAL A 40 0.58 3.27 -3.90
C VAL A 40 0.75 1.77 -3.58
N PHE A 41 0.62 1.40 -2.32
CA PHE A 41 0.69 0.02 -1.86
C PHE A 41 -0.71 -0.58 -1.76
N CYS A 42 -1.03 -1.47 -2.70
CA CYS A 42 -2.26 -2.26 -2.71
C CYS A 42 -1.97 -3.66 -2.16
N GLN A 43 -2.82 -4.15 -1.26
CA GLN A 43 -2.66 -5.46 -0.62
C GLN A 43 -3.99 -6.24 -0.63
N ALA A 44 -3.94 -7.57 -0.76
CA ALA A 44 -5.13 -8.43 -0.89
C ALA A 44 -5.15 -9.67 0.05
N GLY A 45 -4.40 -9.66 1.14
CA GLY A 45 -4.30 -10.74 2.11
C GLY A 45 -5.38 -10.68 3.19
N ASN A 46 -6.35 -11.61 3.13
CA ASN A 46 -7.48 -11.67 4.06
C ASN A 46 -7.20 -12.48 5.35
N SER A 47 -6.09 -13.22 5.45
CA SER A 47 -5.74 -13.97 6.68
C SER A 47 -5.37 -13.03 7.83
N PRO A 48 -5.40 -13.45 9.12
CA PRO A 48 -5.02 -12.58 10.23
C PRO A 48 -3.61 -11.96 10.10
N PRO A 49 -2.56 -12.69 9.68
CA PRO A 49 -1.26 -12.09 9.37
C PRO A 49 -1.31 -11.15 8.15
N GLY A 50 -2.10 -11.48 7.13
CA GLY A 50 -2.32 -10.64 5.97
C GLY A 50 -2.93 -9.29 6.35
N ARG A 51 -4.02 -9.30 7.13
CA ARG A 51 -4.66 -8.09 7.65
C ARG A 51 -3.72 -7.27 8.52
N ALA A 52 -2.93 -7.92 9.37
CA ALA A 52 -1.92 -7.24 10.18
C ALA A 52 -0.83 -6.57 9.33
N PHE A 53 -0.36 -7.24 8.27
CA PHE A 53 0.60 -6.65 7.32
C PHE A 53 -0.01 -5.48 6.54
N GLY A 54 -1.24 -5.65 6.05
CA GLY A 54 -2.01 -4.62 5.35
C GLY A 54 -2.23 -3.38 6.20
N ALA A 55 -2.71 -3.55 7.43
CA ALA A 55 -2.93 -2.46 8.36
C ALA A 55 -1.64 -1.67 8.68
N ARG A 56 -0.47 -2.30 8.63
CA ARG A 56 0.82 -1.60 8.82
C ARG A 56 1.28 -0.80 7.61
N HIS A 57 1.03 -1.28 6.39
CA HIS A 57 1.76 -0.78 5.22
C HIS A 57 0.87 -0.30 4.07
N ALA A 58 -0.36 -0.78 3.94
CA ALA A 58 -1.16 -0.57 2.75
C ALA A 58 -1.81 0.81 2.70
N ASP A 59 -1.91 1.37 1.49
CA ASP A 59 -2.76 2.52 1.15
C ASP A 59 -4.15 2.06 0.68
N THR A 60 -4.23 0.85 0.11
CA THR A 60 -5.50 0.20 -0.20
C THR A 60 -5.49 -1.28 0.16
N LEU A 61 -6.64 -1.77 0.60
CA LEU A 61 -6.87 -3.18 0.89
C LEU A 61 -8.04 -3.69 0.06
N ILE A 62 -7.80 -4.72 -0.73
CA ILE A 62 -8.82 -5.39 -1.53
C ILE A 62 -9.20 -6.68 -0.83
N ALA A 63 -10.50 -6.88 -0.59
CA ALA A 63 -10.98 -8.11 0.01
C ALA A 63 -12.33 -8.51 -0.59
N ALA A 64 -12.45 -9.77 -0.99
CA ALA A 64 -13.72 -10.35 -1.39
C ALA A 64 -14.42 -10.92 -0.15
N MET A 65 -15.68 -10.52 0.05
CA MET A 65 -16.53 -11.04 1.12
C MET A 65 -17.56 -11.99 0.51
N ALA A 66 -17.73 -13.14 1.13
CA ALA A 66 -18.64 -14.20 0.69
C ALA A 66 -19.40 -14.76 1.91
N GLY A 67 -20.45 -15.53 1.65
CA GLY A 67 -21.32 -16.10 2.67
C GLY A 67 -22.73 -15.52 2.61
N ASP A 68 -23.53 -15.85 3.63
CA ASP A 68 -24.97 -15.53 3.66
C ASP A 68 -25.27 -14.04 3.85
N ASP A 69 -24.37 -13.31 4.53
CA ASP A 69 -24.43 -11.84 4.66
C ASP A 69 -23.07 -11.19 4.32
N PRO A 70 -22.79 -11.00 3.02
CA PRO A 70 -21.52 -10.43 2.57
C PRO A 70 -21.36 -8.95 2.96
N ILE A 71 -22.47 -8.23 3.24
CA ILE A 71 -22.43 -6.83 3.63
C ILE A 71 -22.00 -6.70 5.09
N ALA A 72 -22.55 -7.53 5.99
CA ALA A 72 -22.09 -7.59 7.38
C ALA A 72 -20.61 -7.99 7.45
N ALA A 73 -20.21 -9.03 6.71
CA ALA A 73 -18.81 -9.45 6.65
C ALA A 73 -17.87 -8.32 6.15
N ALA A 74 -18.30 -7.52 5.16
CA ALA A 74 -17.55 -6.37 4.68
C ALA A 74 -17.39 -5.27 5.74
N LYS A 75 -18.44 -4.98 6.51
CA LYS A 75 -18.39 -4.02 7.63
C LYS A 75 -17.43 -4.48 8.72
N GLU A 76 -17.54 -5.74 9.14
CA GLU A 76 -16.65 -6.34 10.15
C GLU A 76 -15.19 -6.32 9.70
N PHE A 77 -14.93 -6.68 8.43
CA PHE A 77 -13.59 -6.62 7.87
C PHE A 77 -13.04 -5.20 7.89
N ARG A 78 -13.84 -4.20 7.47
CA ARG A 78 -13.42 -2.79 7.50
C ARG A 78 -13.10 -2.35 8.92
N ASP A 79 -13.92 -2.69 9.90
CA ASP A 79 -13.72 -2.27 11.28
C ASP A 79 -12.49 -2.95 11.92
N ASP A 80 -12.23 -4.22 11.60
CA ASP A 80 -11.00 -4.94 11.99
C ASP A 80 -9.75 -4.25 11.44
N ILE A 81 -9.75 -3.86 10.15
CA ILE A 81 -8.63 -3.12 9.55
C ILE A 81 -8.42 -1.77 10.22
N ARG A 82 -9.49 -1.01 10.46
CA ARG A 82 -9.40 0.30 11.12
C ARG A 82 -8.81 0.18 12.52
N ARG A 83 -9.28 -0.78 13.31
CA ARG A 83 -8.74 -1.07 14.65
C ARG A 83 -7.24 -1.38 14.59
N ARG A 84 -6.82 -2.27 13.70
CA ARG A 84 -5.40 -2.62 13.53
C ARG A 84 -4.55 -1.43 13.08
N MET A 85 -5.09 -0.54 12.24
CA MET A 85 -4.36 0.66 11.82
C MET A 85 -4.10 1.60 13.00
N ILE A 86 -5.11 1.82 13.84
CA ILE A 86 -4.99 2.62 15.07
C ILE A 86 -3.94 2.00 16.00
N GLU A 87 -3.95 0.67 16.18
CA GLU A 87 -2.94 -0.06 16.97
C GLU A 87 -1.51 0.10 16.44
N ASN A 88 -1.34 0.39 15.15
CA ASN A 88 -0.05 0.68 14.52
C ASN A 88 0.25 2.19 14.43
N GLY A 89 -0.52 3.04 15.12
CA GLY A 89 -0.33 4.49 15.14
C GLY A 89 -0.65 5.18 13.81
N ARG A 90 -1.43 4.54 12.92
CA ARG A 90 -1.85 5.10 11.63
C ARG A 90 -3.25 5.68 11.72
N ASN A 91 -3.51 6.73 10.96
CA ASN A 91 -4.87 7.22 10.75
C ASN A 91 -5.67 6.16 9.95
N PRO A 92 -6.78 5.62 10.48
CA PRO A 92 -7.56 4.59 9.81
C PRO A 92 -8.23 5.04 8.50
N ASP A 93 -8.26 6.35 8.21
CA ASP A 93 -8.80 6.89 6.95
C ASP A 93 -7.77 7.01 5.82
N ASP A 94 -6.48 6.77 6.11
CA ASP A 94 -5.39 6.75 5.14
C ASP A 94 -5.39 5.48 4.27
N CYS A 95 -6.11 4.43 4.66
CA CYS A 95 -6.26 3.21 3.89
C CYS A 95 -7.68 3.06 3.35
N LYS A 96 -7.84 2.88 2.05
CA LYS A 96 -9.15 2.58 1.43
C LYS A 96 -9.38 1.07 1.38
N VAL A 97 -10.46 0.63 2.01
CA VAL A 97 -10.91 -0.76 1.93
C VAL A 97 -11.87 -0.89 0.75
N LEU A 98 -11.52 -1.75 -0.20
CA LEU A 98 -12.20 -1.92 -1.49
C LEU A 98 -12.75 -3.34 -1.59
N PHE A 99 -14.04 -3.44 -1.92
CA PHE A 99 -14.72 -4.71 -2.14
C PHE A 99 -15.02 -4.85 -3.64
N PRO A 100 -14.47 -5.87 -4.31
CA PRO A 100 -14.73 -6.07 -5.73
C PRO A 100 -16.19 -6.49 -5.94
N ILE A 101 -16.81 -5.93 -6.99
CA ILE A 101 -18.14 -6.31 -7.46
C ILE A 101 -18.06 -6.70 -8.94
N LEU A 102 -18.92 -7.61 -9.38
CA LEU A 102 -19.04 -8.02 -10.78
C LEU A 102 -20.49 -7.79 -11.24
N PRO A 103 -20.87 -6.55 -11.61
CA PRO A 103 -22.21 -6.28 -12.10
C PRO A 103 -22.42 -6.87 -13.49
N VAL A 104 -23.59 -7.48 -13.72
CA VAL A 104 -24.09 -7.88 -15.05
C VAL A 104 -25.27 -6.97 -15.38
N LEU A 105 -25.26 -6.37 -16.57
CA LEU A 105 -26.23 -5.37 -17.02
C LEU A 105 -26.87 -5.82 -18.34
N ALA A 106 -28.16 -5.53 -18.53
CA ALA A 106 -28.92 -5.73 -19.76
C ALA A 106 -29.96 -4.62 -19.92
N ASP A 107 -30.51 -4.44 -21.13
CA ASP A 107 -31.73 -3.66 -21.32
C ASP A 107 -32.93 -4.38 -20.67
N THR A 108 -33.99 -3.61 -20.39
CA THR A 108 -35.24 -4.11 -19.79
C THR A 108 -36.32 -4.27 -20.82
#